data_AF-F5SX44-F1
#
_entry.id   AF-F5SX44-F1
#
_cell.length_a   1.000
_cell.length_b   1.000
_cell.length_c   1.000
_cell.angle_alpha   90.00
_cell.angle_beta   90.00
_cell.angle_gamma   90.00
#
_symmetry.space_group_name_H-M   'P 1'
#
loop_
_entity.id
_entity.type
_entity.pdbx_description
1 polymer ?
#
loop_
_entity_poly.entity_id
_entity_poly.type
_entity_poly.pdbx_seq_one_letter_code
_entity_poly.pdbx_strand_id
1 'polypeptide(L)'
;MELILHNIHADSVELALEKARQYRSLNEPEIAESICSDILHIEPDNQKAIVLYILALSDQLHHAGKKTQVKSIEEAIEKLQSRYQQFYYTGLLHERRARFMLTQSMARVFAYDYFIEALQFYQKAEKIRPEHNDEATLRWNSCIRTIEKENLKPRPDSKDARLDMES
;
A
#
# COMPACT_ATOMS: atom_id res chain seq x y z
N MET A 1 35.18 11.48 10.12
CA MET A 1 34.02 11.99 9.34
C MET A 1 32.79 11.72 10.17
N GLU A 2 32.07 12.78 10.57
CA GLU A 2 30.82 12.62 11.33
C GLU A 2 29.67 12.29 10.36
N LEU A 3 28.77 11.39 10.79
CA LEU A 3 27.64 10.93 10.01
C LEU A 3 26.39 11.67 10.50
N ILE A 4 26.06 12.79 9.86
CA ILE A 4 24.90 13.62 10.17
C ILE A 4 24.00 13.78 8.95
N LEU A 5 22.68 13.82 9.17
CA LEU A 5 21.72 14.15 8.12
C LEU A 5 21.72 15.65 7.86
N HIS A 6 21.56 16.04 6.59
CA HIS A 6 21.46 17.43 6.17
C HIS A 6 20.05 17.73 5.70
N ASN A 7 19.46 18.81 6.19
CA ASN A 7 18.14 19.23 5.75
C ASN A 7 18.16 19.67 4.29
N ILE A 8 17.11 19.30 3.56
CA ILE A 8 16.83 19.86 2.24
C ILE A 8 16.29 21.29 2.37
N HIS A 9 16.39 22.05 1.28
CA HIS A 9 15.79 23.38 1.21
C HIS A 9 14.30 23.26 0.91
N ALA A 10 13.46 24.09 1.53
CA ALA A 10 12.00 24.08 1.30
C ALA A 10 11.66 24.28 -0.20
N ASP A 11 12.39 25.16 -0.88
CA ASP A 11 12.18 25.42 -2.32
C ASP A 11 12.55 24.23 -3.22
N SER A 12 13.19 23.19 -2.67
CA SER A 12 13.56 21.97 -3.40
C SER A 12 12.53 20.84 -3.29
N VAL A 13 11.43 21.03 -2.55
CA VAL A 13 10.43 19.98 -2.29
C VAL A 13 9.82 19.40 -3.57
N GLU A 14 9.42 20.24 -4.54
CA GLU A 14 8.81 19.73 -5.79
C GLU A 14 9.83 18.92 -6.63
N LEU A 15 11.10 19.34 -6.67
CA LEU A 15 12.17 18.58 -7.33
C LEU A 15 12.43 17.25 -6.60
N ALA A 16 12.43 17.26 -5.27
CA ALA A 16 12.61 16.06 -4.46
C ALA A 16 11.44 15.07 -4.69
N LEU A 17 10.20 15.55 -4.75
CA LEU A 17 9.02 14.73 -5.09
C LEU A 17 9.15 14.09 -6.48
N GLU A 18 9.65 14.83 -7.47
CA GLU A 18 9.92 14.29 -8.81
C GLU A 18 10.98 13.19 -8.78
N LYS A 19 12.08 13.42 -8.04
CA LYS A 19 13.14 12.42 -7.87
C LYS A 19 12.64 11.17 -7.16
N ALA A 20 11.83 11.30 -6.11
CA ALA A 20 11.22 10.15 -5.44
C ALA A 20 10.35 9.32 -6.41
N ARG A 21 9.54 9.96 -7.28
CA ARG A 21 8.78 9.26 -8.33
C ARG A 21 9.70 8.56 -9.34
N GLN A 22 10.78 9.21 -9.75
CA GLN A 22 11.77 8.66 -10.67
C GLN A 22 12.43 7.41 -10.07
N TYR A 23 12.94 7.48 -8.85
CA TYR A 23 13.60 6.36 -8.18
C TYR A 23 12.66 5.16 -7.97
N ARG A 24 11.40 5.39 -7.60
CA ARG A 24 10.39 4.31 -7.59
C ARG A 24 10.21 3.64 -8.95
N SER A 25 10.19 4.44 -10.02
CA SER A 25 10.05 3.93 -11.40
C SER A 25 11.29 3.14 -11.86
N LEU A 26 12.45 3.41 -11.27
CA LEU A 26 13.70 2.66 -11.46
C LEU A 26 13.80 1.43 -10.54
N ASN A 27 12.74 1.09 -9.79
CA ASN A 27 12.73 0.01 -8.82
C ASN A 27 13.78 0.21 -7.69
N GLU A 28 13.99 1.46 -7.28
CA GLU A 28 14.82 1.88 -6.14
C GLU A 28 13.94 2.50 -5.03
N PRO A 29 13.04 1.71 -4.40
CA PRO A 29 12.07 2.23 -3.45
C PRO A 29 12.70 2.70 -2.13
N GLU A 30 13.86 2.18 -1.71
CA GLU A 30 14.58 2.63 -0.51
C GLU A 30 15.07 4.07 -0.65
N ILE A 31 15.54 4.45 -1.85
CA ILE A 31 15.96 5.83 -2.13
C ILE A 31 14.75 6.76 -2.12
N ALA A 32 13.65 6.32 -2.72
CA ALA A 32 12.41 7.09 -2.71
C ALA A 32 11.84 7.27 -1.29
N GLU A 33 11.91 6.23 -0.45
CA GLU A 33 11.55 6.30 0.97
C GLU A 33 12.39 7.35 1.71
N SER A 34 13.71 7.34 1.50
CA SER A 34 14.63 8.31 2.11
C SER A 34 14.26 9.73 1.72
N ILE A 35 14.06 10.01 0.43
CA ILE A 35 13.70 11.34 -0.06
C ILE A 35 12.36 11.79 0.52
N CYS A 36 11.37 10.91 0.59
CA CYS A 36 10.09 11.24 1.20
C CYS A 36 10.22 11.54 2.69
N SER A 37 11.11 10.84 3.39
CA SER A 37 11.40 11.10 4.81
C SER A 37 12.01 12.49 5.02
N ASP A 38 12.93 12.91 4.13
CA ASP A 38 13.51 14.26 4.16
C ASP A 38 12.47 15.35 3.90
N ILE A 39 11.57 15.13 2.95
CA ILE A 39 10.45 16.06 2.69
C ILE A 39 9.52 16.13 3.90
N LEU A 40 9.12 14.99 4.46
CA LEU A 40 8.21 14.92 5.62
C LEU A 40 8.86 15.44 6.91
N HIS A 41 10.19 15.51 6.98
CA HIS A 41 10.90 16.16 8.09
C HIS A 41 10.68 17.68 8.09
N ILE A 42 10.69 18.32 6.91
CA ILE A 42 10.50 19.77 6.78
C ILE A 42 9.03 20.17 6.60
N GLU A 43 8.22 19.32 5.95
CA GLU A 43 6.80 19.53 5.67
C GLU A 43 5.98 18.27 6.06
N PRO A 44 5.67 18.08 7.35
CA PRO A 44 5.04 16.85 7.84
C PRO A 44 3.67 16.53 7.23
N ASP A 45 2.94 17.56 6.78
CA ASP A 45 1.59 17.45 6.24
C ASP A 45 1.55 17.43 4.70
N ASN A 46 2.70 17.35 4.03
CA ASN A 46 2.77 17.34 2.56
C ASN A 46 2.12 16.07 1.99
N GLN A 47 0.87 16.20 1.52
CA GLN A 47 0.05 15.08 1.08
C GLN A 47 0.67 14.30 -0.10
N LYS A 48 1.39 14.97 -1.01
CA LYS A 48 2.09 14.30 -2.11
C LYS A 48 3.23 13.42 -1.60
N ALA A 49 3.98 13.92 -0.62
CA ALA A 49 5.07 13.17 0.01
C ALA A 49 4.54 11.98 0.82
N ILE A 50 3.45 12.15 1.58
CA ILE A 50 2.81 11.06 2.33
C ILE A 50 2.37 9.93 1.37
N VAL A 51 1.71 10.28 0.27
CA VAL A 51 1.31 9.30 -0.76
C VAL A 51 2.52 8.56 -1.34
N LEU A 52 3.58 9.28 -1.72
CA LEU A 52 4.78 8.65 -2.26
C LEU A 52 5.51 7.78 -1.24
N TYR A 53 5.53 8.19 0.03
CA TYR A 53 6.09 7.42 1.13
C TYR A 53 5.35 6.09 1.33
N ILE A 54 4.02 6.13 1.42
CA ILE A 54 3.17 4.93 1.48
C ILE A 54 3.49 3.98 0.33
N LEU A 55 3.58 4.51 -0.89
CA LEU A 55 3.85 3.73 -2.07
C LEU A 55 5.26 3.14 -2.08
N ALA A 56 6.29 3.91 -1.70
CA ALA A 56 7.67 3.45 -1.59
C ALA A 56 7.82 2.32 -0.56
N LEU A 57 7.22 2.49 0.63
CA LEU A 57 7.20 1.45 1.66
C LEU A 57 6.44 0.20 1.18
N SER A 58 5.33 0.38 0.47
CA SER A 58 4.52 -0.72 -0.04
C SER A 58 5.25 -1.55 -1.11
N ASP A 59 6.11 -0.92 -1.92
CA ASP A 59 6.93 -1.60 -2.92
C ASP A 59 8.05 -2.45 -2.27
N GLN A 60 8.36 -2.24 -0.99
CA GLN A 60 9.35 -3.02 -0.25
C GLN A 60 8.76 -4.18 0.56
N LEU A 61 7.44 -4.40 0.53
CA LEU A 61 6.75 -5.46 1.27
C LEU A 61 7.06 -6.89 0.77
N HIS A 62 8.04 -7.04 -0.13
CA HIS A 62 8.52 -8.32 -0.68
C HIS A 62 9.46 -9.10 0.25
N HIS A 63 9.70 -8.62 1.48
CA HIS A 63 10.52 -9.30 2.46
C HIS A 63 9.74 -9.65 3.72
N ALA A 64 9.71 -10.95 4.05
CA ALA A 64 9.16 -11.45 5.30
C ALA A 64 10.01 -10.90 6.47
N GLY A 65 9.51 -9.90 7.19
CA GLY A 65 10.20 -9.40 8.39
C GLY A 65 9.87 -7.99 8.86
N LYS A 66 9.27 -7.12 8.04
CA LYS A 66 9.10 -5.71 8.41
C LYS A 66 7.71 -5.40 9.02
N LYS A 67 7.39 -5.97 10.20
CA LYS A 67 6.21 -5.53 10.98
C LYS A 67 6.20 -4.01 11.20
N THR A 68 7.38 -3.42 11.41
CA THR A 68 7.58 -1.98 11.54
C THR A 68 7.14 -1.21 10.29
N GLN A 69 7.41 -1.73 9.09
CA GLN A 69 7.05 -1.06 7.84
C GLN A 69 5.53 -1.04 7.61
N VAL A 70 4.83 -2.13 7.94
CA VAL A 70 3.37 -2.16 7.88
C VAL A 70 2.78 -1.08 8.80
N LYS A 71 3.30 -0.97 10.03
CA LYS A 71 2.90 0.07 10.99
C LYS A 71 3.18 1.48 10.45
N SER A 72 4.34 1.71 9.85
CA SER A 72 4.68 3.01 9.24
C SER A 72 3.76 3.36 8.07
N ILE A 73 3.33 2.37 7.27
CA ILE A 73 2.35 2.59 6.21
C ILE A 73 0.99 2.94 6.82
N GLU A 74 0.52 2.22 7.84
CA GLU A 74 -0.74 2.50 8.53
C GLU A 74 -0.76 3.91 9.13
N GLU A 75 0.30 4.30 9.84
CA GLU A 75 0.46 5.64 10.42
C GLU A 75 0.51 6.74 9.33
N ALA A 76 1.14 6.47 8.18
CA ALA A 76 1.15 7.41 7.07
C ALA A 76 -0.23 7.52 6.41
N ILE A 77 -0.97 6.42 6.29
CA ILE A 77 -2.35 6.42 5.78
C ILE A 77 -3.26 7.26 6.66
N GLU A 78 -3.14 7.17 7.99
CA GLU A 78 -3.93 7.96 8.93
C GLU A 78 -3.73 9.47 8.77
N LYS A 79 -2.56 9.91 8.28
CA LYS A 79 -2.24 11.32 8.01
C LYS A 79 -2.82 11.85 6.69
N LEU A 80 -3.35 10.99 5.83
CA LEU A 80 -3.99 11.43 4.58
C LEU A 80 -5.27 12.20 4.88
N GLN A 81 -5.45 13.35 4.24
CA GLN A 81 -6.62 14.21 4.45
C GLN A 81 -7.87 13.73 3.70
N SER A 82 -7.69 12.97 2.62
CA SER A 82 -8.80 12.44 1.82
C SER A 82 -9.26 11.08 2.35
N ARG A 83 -10.53 10.98 2.73
CA ARG A 83 -11.12 9.70 3.15
C ARG A 83 -11.09 8.65 2.03
N TYR A 84 -11.20 9.09 0.78
CA TYR A 84 -11.02 8.22 -0.39
C TYR A 84 -9.61 7.62 -0.40
N GLN A 85 -8.58 8.48 -0.28
CA GLN A 85 -7.19 8.02 -0.28
C GLN A 85 -6.90 7.10 0.91
N GLN A 86 -7.44 7.40 2.10
CA GLN A 86 -7.31 6.52 3.26
C GLN A 86 -7.82 5.10 2.93
N PHE A 87 -9.05 4.97 2.45
CA PHE A 87 -9.58 3.64 2.07
C PHE A 87 -8.79 2.99 0.93
N TYR A 88 -8.44 3.77 -0.10
CA TYR A 88 -7.71 3.26 -1.26
C TYR A 88 -6.33 2.70 -0.87
N TYR A 89 -5.53 3.46 -0.11
CA TYR A 89 -4.19 3.03 0.29
C TYR A 89 -4.21 1.95 1.36
N THR A 90 -5.24 1.88 2.23
CA THR A 90 -5.44 0.70 3.08
C THR A 90 -5.69 -0.54 2.24
N GLY A 91 -6.57 -0.46 1.22
CA GLY A 91 -6.80 -1.56 0.28
C GLY A 91 -5.52 -1.99 -0.45
N LEU A 92 -4.70 -1.02 -0.88
CA LEU A 92 -3.41 -1.27 -1.51
C LEU A 92 -2.44 -2.03 -0.59
N LEU A 93 -2.36 -1.66 0.69
CA LEU A 93 -1.53 -2.34 1.67
C LEU A 93 -1.92 -3.83 1.79
N HIS A 94 -3.22 -4.12 1.95
CA HIS A 94 -3.71 -5.50 2.01
C HIS A 94 -3.44 -6.26 0.71
N GLU A 95 -3.66 -5.63 -0.45
CA GLU A 95 -3.37 -6.24 -1.76
C GLU A 95 -1.88 -6.60 -1.89
N ARG A 96 -0.97 -5.69 -1.53
CA ARG A 96 0.48 -5.93 -1.61
C ARG A 96 0.89 -7.09 -0.70
N ARG A 97 0.32 -7.17 0.51
CA ARG A 97 0.54 -8.29 1.43
C ARG A 97 0.00 -9.59 0.84
N ALA A 98 -1.21 -9.60 0.29
CA ALA A 98 -1.79 -10.78 -0.35
C ALA A 98 -0.89 -11.31 -1.47
N ARG A 99 -0.43 -10.42 -2.35
CA ARG A 99 0.49 -10.76 -3.46
C ARG A 99 1.82 -11.28 -2.96
N PHE A 100 2.37 -10.70 -1.88
CA PHE A 100 3.58 -11.24 -1.27
C PHE A 100 3.36 -12.64 -0.70
N MET A 101 2.25 -12.90 0.00
CA MET A 101 1.92 -14.23 0.52
C MET A 101 1.84 -15.30 -0.57
N LEU A 102 1.39 -14.94 -1.78
CA LEU A 102 1.40 -15.87 -2.93
C LEU A 102 2.81 -16.36 -3.30
N THR A 103 3.84 -15.55 -3.06
CA THR A 103 5.24 -15.92 -3.31
C THR A 103 5.82 -16.86 -2.26
N GLN A 104 5.15 -17.00 -1.11
CA GLN A 104 5.63 -17.74 0.04
C GLN A 104 4.81 -19.02 0.22
N SER A 105 5.41 -20.19 -0.04
CA SER A 105 4.69 -21.48 -0.03
C SER A 105 3.90 -21.73 1.27
N MET A 106 4.49 -21.43 2.43
CA MET A 106 3.86 -21.64 3.74
C MET A 106 2.80 -20.60 4.12
N ALA A 107 2.81 -19.42 3.47
CA ALA A 107 1.91 -18.32 3.79
C ALA A 107 0.82 -18.10 2.73
N ARG A 108 0.88 -18.83 1.61
CA ARG A 108 -0.11 -18.76 0.51
C ARG A 108 -1.56 -18.95 0.99
N VAL A 109 -1.77 -19.75 2.03
CA VAL A 109 -3.10 -19.98 2.64
C VAL A 109 -3.75 -18.71 3.20
N PHE A 110 -2.96 -17.69 3.54
CA PHE A 110 -3.46 -16.40 4.04
C PHE A 110 -3.73 -15.38 2.93
N ALA A 111 -3.33 -15.66 1.68
CA ALA A 111 -3.45 -14.71 0.59
C ALA A 111 -4.92 -14.36 0.28
N TYR A 112 -5.83 -15.34 0.38
CA TYR A 112 -7.26 -15.13 0.17
C TYR A 112 -7.82 -14.07 1.11
N ASP A 113 -7.61 -14.22 2.42
CA ASP A 113 -8.12 -13.30 3.43
C ASP A 113 -7.63 -11.86 3.20
N TYR A 114 -6.34 -11.67 2.89
CA TYR A 114 -5.81 -10.34 2.56
C TYR A 114 -6.40 -9.76 1.28
N PHE A 115 -6.69 -10.58 0.25
CA PHE A 115 -7.40 -10.08 -0.92
C PHE A 115 -8.84 -9.67 -0.58
N ILE A 116 -9.54 -10.42 0.27
CA ILE A 116 -10.88 -10.04 0.72
C ILE A 116 -10.85 -8.72 1.51
N GLU A 117 -9.89 -8.54 2.42
CA GLU A 117 -9.68 -7.27 3.11
C GLU A 117 -9.43 -6.12 2.12
N ALA A 118 -8.53 -6.33 1.14
CA ALA A 118 -8.26 -5.33 0.11
C ALA A 118 -9.52 -4.93 -0.67
N LEU A 119 -10.31 -5.93 -1.09
CA LEU A 119 -11.59 -5.73 -1.78
C LEU A 119 -12.56 -4.90 -0.94
N GLN A 120 -12.75 -5.24 0.34
CA GLN A 120 -13.63 -4.47 1.24
C GLN A 120 -13.25 -2.99 1.31
N PHE A 121 -11.95 -2.68 1.33
CA PHE A 121 -11.47 -1.30 1.33
C PHE A 121 -11.63 -0.62 -0.03
N TYR A 122 -11.36 -1.32 -1.14
CA TYR A 122 -11.62 -0.78 -2.48
C TYR A 122 -13.11 -0.51 -2.72
N GLN A 123 -14.01 -1.34 -2.21
CA GLN A 123 -15.45 -1.07 -2.27
C GLN A 123 -15.84 0.18 -1.48
N LYS A 124 -15.23 0.39 -0.30
CA LYS A 124 -15.44 1.62 0.48
C LYS A 124 -14.92 2.85 -0.28
N ALA A 125 -13.75 2.75 -0.92
CA ALA A 125 -13.17 3.82 -1.72
C ALA A 125 -14.03 4.13 -2.96
N GLU A 126 -14.48 3.10 -3.69
CA GLU A 126 -15.32 3.23 -4.88
C GLU A 126 -16.62 4.00 -4.60
N LYS A 127 -17.24 3.81 -3.43
CA LYS A 127 -18.47 4.49 -3.02
C LYS A 127 -18.32 6.00 -2.83
N ILE A 128 -17.10 6.47 -2.53
CA ILE A 128 -16.80 7.89 -2.26
C ILE A 128 -15.79 8.47 -3.26
N ARG A 129 -15.62 7.80 -4.40
CA ARG A 129 -14.58 8.14 -5.37
C ARG A 129 -14.81 9.54 -5.96
N PRO A 130 -13.73 10.30 -6.21
CA PRO A 130 -13.80 11.50 -7.04
C PRO A 130 -14.36 11.17 -8.43
N GLU A 131 -14.94 12.18 -9.09
CA GLU A 131 -15.41 12.04 -10.47
C GLU A 131 -14.27 11.58 -11.38
N HIS A 132 -14.58 10.63 -12.28
CA HIS A 132 -13.62 10.03 -13.21
C HIS A 132 -12.40 9.33 -12.57
N ASN A 133 -12.45 8.94 -11.29
CA ASN A 133 -11.40 8.16 -10.64
C ASN A 133 -11.80 6.69 -10.47
N ASP A 134 -11.47 5.86 -11.46
CA ASP A 134 -11.77 4.42 -11.44
C ASP A 134 -10.62 3.57 -10.86
N GLU A 135 -9.63 4.17 -10.19
CA GLU A 135 -8.47 3.43 -9.69
C GLU A 135 -8.87 2.30 -8.72
N ALA A 136 -9.79 2.57 -7.79
CA ALA A 136 -10.30 1.55 -6.86
C ALA A 136 -10.95 0.38 -7.60
N THR A 137 -11.73 0.65 -8.65
CA THR A 137 -12.39 -0.37 -9.48
C THR A 137 -11.36 -1.19 -10.28
N LEU A 138 -10.33 -0.55 -10.83
CA LEU A 138 -9.25 -1.25 -11.54
C LEU A 138 -8.48 -2.20 -10.60
N ARG A 139 -8.21 -1.75 -9.36
CA ARG A 139 -7.56 -2.56 -8.33
C ARG A 139 -8.43 -3.72 -7.86
N TRP A 140 -9.72 -3.48 -7.62
CA TRP A 140 -10.71 -4.52 -7.34
C TRP A 140 -10.68 -5.61 -8.40
N ASN A 141 -10.79 -5.24 -9.68
CA ASN A 141 -10.77 -6.19 -10.79
C ASN A 141 -9.46 -6.99 -10.86
N SER A 142 -8.33 -6.35 -10.56
CA SER A 142 -7.03 -7.03 -10.51
C SER A 142 -6.95 -8.07 -9.37
N CYS A 143 -7.54 -7.78 -8.22
CA CYS A 143 -7.61 -8.70 -7.09
C CYS A 143 -8.46 -9.93 -7.44
N ILE A 144 -9.67 -9.73 -7.99
CA ILE A 144 -10.56 -10.82 -8.40
C ILE A 144 -9.89 -11.73 -9.43
N ARG A 145 -9.31 -11.17 -10.49
CA ARG A 145 -8.58 -11.96 -11.50
C ARG A 145 -7.42 -12.76 -10.89
N THR A 146 -6.77 -12.22 -9.86
CA THR A 146 -5.68 -12.93 -9.16
C THR A 146 -6.23 -14.08 -8.31
N ILE A 147 -7.32 -13.87 -7.57
CA ILE A 147 -8.01 -14.91 -6.79
C ILE A 147 -8.43 -16.08 -7.69
N GLU A 148 -9.08 -15.78 -8.82
CA GLU A 148 -9.54 -16.78 -9.78
C GLU A 148 -8.37 -17.54 -10.41
N LYS A 149 -7.36 -16.81 -10.91
CA LYS A 149 -6.17 -17.40 -11.55
C LYS A 149 -5.43 -18.36 -10.61
N GLU A 150 -5.27 -17.97 -9.36
CA GLU A 150 -4.52 -18.74 -8.37
C GLU A 150 -5.40 -19.77 -7.62
N ASN A 151 -6.69 -19.87 -7.97
CA ASN A 151 -7.71 -20.72 -7.36
C ASN A 151 -7.70 -20.63 -5.82
N LEU A 152 -7.64 -19.40 -5.31
CA LEU A 152 -7.59 -19.14 -3.87
C LEU A 152 -8.96 -19.42 -3.25
N LYS A 153 -8.96 -20.03 -2.07
CA LYS A 153 -10.17 -20.39 -1.34
C LYS A 153 -10.13 -19.82 0.07
N PRO A 154 -11.31 -19.58 0.67
CA PRO A 154 -11.42 -19.32 2.10
C PRO A 154 -10.71 -20.41 2.91
N ARG A 155 -10.06 -20.03 4.01
CA ARG A 155 -9.53 -21.03 4.95
C ARG A 155 -10.70 -21.74 5.65
N PRO A 156 -10.62 -23.04 5.97
CA PRO A 156 -11.73 -23.78 6.56
C PRO A 156 -12.27 -23.18 7.88
N ASP A 157 -11.44 -22.46 8.62
CA ASP A 157 -11.75 -21.76 9.86
C ASP A 157 -12.20 -20.30 9.67
N SER A 158 -12.17 -19.79 8.44
CA SER A 158 -12.59 -18.43 8.10
C SER A 158 -14.12 -18.29 8.15
N LYS A 159 -14.60 -17.06 8.38
CA LYS A 159 -16.04 -16.76 8.37
C LYS A 159 -16.69 -17.09 7.01
N ASP A 160 -15.94 -16.91 5.93
CA ASP A 160 -16.43 -17.14 4.57
C ASP A 160 -16.59 -18.64 4.26
N ALA A 161 -15.67 -19.49 4.72
CA ALA A 161 -15.81 -20.95 4.57
C ALA A 161 -17.04 -21.52 5.31
N ARG A 162 -17.47 -20.88 6.40
CA ARG A 162 -18.67 -21.29 7.14
C ARG A 162 -19.95 -20.96 6.38
N LEU A 163 -19.98 -19.86 5.62
CA LEU A 163 -21.13 -19.47 4.80
C LEU A 163 -21.33 -20.41 3.61
N ASP A 164 -20.23 -20.88 3.00
CA ASP A 164 -20.28 -21.83 1.89
C ASP A 164 -20.71 -23.25 2.32
N MET A 165 -20.52 -23.62 3.59
CA MET A 165 -20.97 -24.92 4.13
C MET A 165 -22.43 -24.93 4.59
N GLU A 166 -23.04 -23.75 4.75
CA GLU A 166 -24.43 -23.58 5.20
C GLU A 166 -25.40 -23.24 4.05
N SER A 167 -24.92 -23.12 2.81
CA SER A 167 -25.68 -22.81 1.59
C SER A 167 -25.80 -24.01 0.64
#